data_AF-A0A7W9G2L4-F1
#
_entry.id   AF-A0A7W9G2L4-F1
#
_cell.length_a   1.000
_cell.length_b   1.000
_cell.length_c   1.000
_cell.angle_alpha   90.00
_cell.angle_beta   90.00
_cell.angle_gamma   90.00
#
_symmetry.space_group_name_H-M   'P 1'
#
loop_
_entity.id
_entity.type
_entity.pdbx_description
1 polymer ?
#
loop_
_entity_poly.entity_id
_entity_poly.type
_entity_poly.pdbx_seq_one_letter_code
_entity_poly.pdbx_strand_id
1 'polypeptide(L)'
;MARALEELARIARPLPATSLREDVRNQALLRARLCYDHLAGRLGVVLLAALVDGGVLATAANGYRITPAGLGKLGEFGIDVEEFSRRRPAIRYCVDWGERRHHLAGALGAAIATRLFALDWLRRGRARRVVQLTDAGRTGLHETFGVPLDWDGPAR
;
A
#
# COMPACT_ATOMS: atom_id res chain seq x y z
N MET A 1 23.56 -8.69 -7.76
CA MET A 1 24.15 -7.51 -7.08
C MET A 1 23.06 -6.50 -6.65
N ALA A 2 22.29 -6.79 -5.60
CA ALA A 2 21.23 -5.86 -5.12
C ALA A 2 21.19 -5.66 -3.59
N ARG A 3 22.06 -6.34 -2.81
CA ARG A 3 22.09 -6.20 -1.35
C ARG A 3 22.84 -4.96 -0.84
N ALA A 4 23.71 -4.36 -1.66
CA ALA A 4 24.56 -3.26 -1.20
C ALA A 4 23.84 -1.89 -1.16
N LEU A 5 22.74 -1.71 -1.89
CA LEU A 5 21.98 -0.44 -1.90
C LEU A 5 20.92 -0.36 -0.79
N GLU A 6 20.43 -1.50 -0.28
CA GLU A 6 19.47 -1.53 0.83
C GLU A 6 20.10 -1.15 2.17
N GLU A 7 21.39 -1.47 2.40
CA GLU A 7 22.08 -1.14 3.64
C GLU A 7 22.46 0.35 3.74
N LEU A 8 22.78 1.01 2.62
CA LEU A 8 23.09 2.45 2.59
C LEU A 8 21.87 3.35 2.87
N ALA A 9 20.66 2.86 2.57
CA ALA A 9 19.42 3.59 2.87
C ALA A 9 19.05 3.60 4.37
N ARG A 10 19.65 2.71 5.19
CA ARG A 10 19.39 2.67 6.65
C ARG A 10 20.16 3.72 7.45
N ILE A 11 21.22 4.31 6.89
CA ILE A 11 22.13 5.23 7.59
C ILE A 11 21.90 6.70 7.17
N ALA A 12 21.38 6.93 5.96
CA ALA A 12 21.18 8.29 5.46
C ALA A 12 20.01 8.99 6.17
N ARG A 13 20.31 10.03 6.95
CA ARG A 13 19.30 11.03 7.36
C ARG A 13 18.75 11.68 6.08
N PRO A 14 17.42 11.72 5.88
CA PRO A 14 16.84 12.56 4.84
C PRO A 14 17.35 13.99 5.06
N LEU A 15 17.97 14.58 4.04
CA LEU A 15 18.36 15.98 4.10
C LEU A 15 17.10 16.83 4.30
N PRO A 16 17.13 17.86 5.16
CA PRO A 16 15.99 18.75 5.35
C PRO A 16 15.60 19.38 4.00
N ALA A 17 14.30 19.48 3.75
CA ALA A 17 13.78 20.07 2.53
C ALA A 17 14.31 21.51 2.38
N THR A 18 14.78 21.84 1.18
CA THR A 18 15.39 23.14 0.87
C THR A 18 14.37 24.18 0.42
N SER A 19 13.11 23.78 0.26
CA SER A 19 12.00 24.66 -0.12
C SER A 19 10.64 24.13 0.34
N LEU A 20 9.65 25.03 0.45
CA LEU A 20 8.25 24.67 0.72
C LEU A 20 7.70 23.67 -0.31
N ARG A 21 8.07 23.82 -1.59
CA ARG A 21 7.63 22.90 -2.66
C ARG A 21 8.17 21.49 -2.46
N GLU A 22 9.43 21.39 -2.03
CA GLU A 22 10.08 20.12 -1.73
C GLU A 22 9.44 19.45 -0.51
N ASP A 23 9.18 20.22 0.56
CA ASP A 23 8.50 19.72 1.75
C ASP A 23 7.10 19.19 1.41
N VAL A 24 6.27 19.98 0.72
CA VAL A 24 4.92 19.55 0.28
C VAL A 24 4.97 18.27 -0.55
N ARG A 25 5.96 18.14 -1.45
CA ARG A 25 6.15 16.91 -2.24
C ARG A 25 6.55 15.73 -1.36
N ASN A 26 7.45 15.93 -0.41
CA ASN A 26 7.90 14.88 0.51
C ASN A 26 6.74 14.39 1.38
N GLN A 27 5.94 15.31 1.92
CA GLN A 27 4.72 14.97 2.67
C GLN A 27 3.73 14.18 1.81
N ALA A 28 3.52 14.57 0.55
CA ALA A 28 2.65 13.82 -0.35
C ALA A 28 3.14 12.38 -0.60
N LEU A 29 4.46 12.18 -0.75
CA LEU A 29 5.07 10.84 -0.90
C LEU A 29 4.96 9.99 0.37
N LEU A 30 5.05 10.61 1.55
CA LEU A 30 4.87 9.91 2.82
C LEU A 30 3.41 9.46 2.99
N ARG A 31 2.44 10.30 2.61
CA ARG A 31 1.01 9.99 2.71
C ARG A 31 0.59 8.83 1.81
N ALA A 32 0.81 8.94 0.50
CA ALA A 32 0.40 7.90 -0.44
C ALA A 32 1.23 7.94 -1.72
N ARG A 33 1.81 6.81 -2.09
CA ARG A 33 2.61 6.65 -3.32
C ARG A 33 2.54 5.24 -3.85
N LEU A 34 2.96 5.02 -5.09
CA LEU A 34 3.39 3.69 -5.50
C LEU A 34 4.84 3.45 -5.08
N CYS A 35 5.16 2.26 -4.59
CA CYS A 35 6.54 1.81 -4.41
C CYS A 35 7.14 1.36 -5.74
N TYR A 36 6.35 0.56 -6.47
CA TYR A 36 6.58 0.19 -7.87
C TYR A 36 5.22 0.18 -8.58
N ASP A 37 4.56 -0.98 -8.57
CA ASP A 37 3.21 -1.24 -9.06
C ASP A 37 2.16 -1.36 -7.93
N HIS A 38 2.60 -1.30 -6.67
CA HIS A 38 1.75 -1.46 -5.49
C HIS A 38 1.81 -0.24 -4.56
N LEU A 39 0.77 -0.10 -3.74
CA LEU A 39 0.52 1.03 -2.86
C LEU A 39 1.45 1.02 -1.64
N ALA A 40 1.98 2.20 -1.31
CA ALA A 40 2.89 2.47 -0.21
C ALA A 40 2.63 3.86 0.39
N GLY A 41 3.45 4.27 1.35
CA GLY A 41 3.15 5.37 2.24
C GLY A 41 2.15 4.96 3.31
N ARG A 42 1.71 5.94 4.11
CA ARG A 42 0.72 5.73 5.17
C ARG A 42 -0.48 4.95 4.68
N LEU A 43 -1.05 5.32 3.53
CA LEU A 43 -2.21 4.64 2.98
C LEU A 43 -1.94 3.14 2.69
N GLY A 44 -0.77 2.80 2.15
CA GLY A 44 -0.40 1.41 1.87
C GLY A 44 -0.20 0.57 3.14
N VAL A 45 0.34 1.18 4.20
CA VAL A 45 0.50 0.55 5.52
C VAL A 45 -0.85 0.34 6.20
N VAL A 46 -1.69 1.38 6.23
CA VAL A 46 -3.03 1.31 6.82
C VAL A 46 -3.90 0.30 6.08
N LEU A 47 -3.82 0.25 4.75
CA LEU A 47 -4.53 -0.76 3.97
C LEU A 47 -4.09 -2.18 4.32
N LEU A 48 -2.78 -2.45 4.45
CA LEU A 48 -2.33 -3.77 4.87
C LEU A 48 -2.84 -4.13 6.27
N ALA A 49 -2.81 -3.18 7.22
CA ALA A 49 -3.36 -3.39 8.55
C ALA A 49 -4.86 -3.75 8.48
N ALA A 50 -5.64 -2.97 7.75
CA ALA A 50 -7.08 -3.19 7.58
C ALA A 50 -7.40 -4.55 6.93
N LEU A 51 -6.60 -4.99 5.95
CA LEU A 51 -6.73 -6.32 5.35
C LEU A 51 -6.45 -7.44 6.35
N VAL A 52 -5.53 -7.24 7.30
CA VAL A 52 -5.24 -8.23 8.35
C VAL A 52 -6.32 -8.20 9.43
N ASP A 53 -6.68 -7.03 9.92
CA ASP A 53 -7.68 -6.84 10.99
C ASP A 53 -9.08 -7.29 10.53
N GLY A 54 -9.42 -7.04 9.27
CA GLY A 54 -10.65 -7.52 8.63
C GLY A 54 -10.61 -9.00 8.21
N GLY A 55 -9.54 -9.73 8.51
CA GLY A 55 -9.41 -11.16 8.26
C GLY A 55 -9.26 -11.55 6.79
N VAL A 56 -9.01 -10.60 5.87
CA VAL A 56 -8.71 -10.91 4.46
C VAL A 56 -7.34 -11.58 4.35
N LEU A 57 -6.38 -11.10 5.13
CA LEU A 57 -5.05 -11.65 5.27
C LEU A 57 -4.83 -12.16 6.69
N ALA A 58 -4.04 -13.21 6.84
CA ALA A 58 -3.51 -13.65 8.12
C ALA A 58 -1.98 -13.57 8.11
N THR A 59 -1.39 -13.30 9.26
CA THR A 59 0.05 -13.42 9.46
C THR A 59 0.47 -14.88 9.30
N ALA A 60 1.67 -15.08 8.77
CA ALA A 60 2.31 -16.38 8.59
C ALA A 60 3.79 -16.25 9.00
N ALA A 61 4.48 -17.39 9.17
CA ALA A 61 5.86 -17.43 9.68
C ALA A 61 6.81 -16.44 8.96
N ASN A 62 6.66 -16.26 7.65
CA ASN A 62 7.49 -15.37 6.84
C ASN A 62 6.69 -14.34 6.03
N GLY A 63 5.60 -13.81 6.60
CA GLY A 63 4.82 -12.75 5.97
C GLY A 63 3.32 -12.91 6.15
N TYR A 64 2.60 -12.99 5.04
CA TYR A 64 1.13 -13.01 5.05
C TYR A 64 0.60 -14.06 4.07
N ARG A 65 -0.60 -14.56 4.35
CA ARG A 65 -1.36 -15.45 3.47
C ARG A 65 -2.79 -14.96 3.35
N ILE A 66 -3.43 -15.26 2.21
CA ILE A 66 -4.86 -15.00 2.02
C ILE A 66 -5.64 -16.03 2.84
N THR A 67 -6.65 -15.59 3.58
CA THR A 67 -7.54 -16.49 4.33
C THR A 67 -8.63 -17.03 3.39
N PRO A 68 -9.33 -18.12 3.75
CA PRO A 68 -10.50 -18.57 2.98
C PRO A 68 -11.58 -17.47 2.82
N ALA A 69 -11.85 -16.70 3.87
CA ALA A 69 -12.77 -15.56 3.80
C ALA A 69 -12.24 -14.44 2.90
N GLY A 70 -10.92 -14.21 2.95
CA GLY A 70 -10.25 -13.22 2.11
C GLY A 70 -10.34 -13.52 0.62
N LEU A 71 -10.35 -14.79 0.21
CA LEU A 71 -10.57 -15.17 -1.20
C LEU A 71 -11.93 -14.67 -1.69
N GLY A 72 -13.00 -14.91 -0.92
CA GLY A 72 -14.34 -14.42 -1.26
C GLY A 72 -14.40 -12.89 -1.33
N LYS A 73 -13.87 -12.22 -0.30
CA LYS A 73 -13.86 -10.75 -0.22
C LYS A 73 -13.08 -10.09 -1.36
N LEU A 74 -11.93 -10.67 -1.74
CA LEU A 74 -11.14 -10.19 -2.87
C LEU A 74 -11.87 -10.44 -4.20
N GLY A 75 -12.55 -11.58 -4.34
CA GLY A 75 -13.41 -11.87 -5.49
C GLY A 75 -14.55 -10.86 -5.66
N GLU A 76 -15.28 -10.56 -4.59
CA GLU A 76 -16.33 -9.52 -4.56
C GLU A 76 -15.79 -8.14 -4.93
N PHE A 77 -14.57 -7.82 -4.49
CA PHE A 77 -13.89 -6.57 -4.86
C PHE A 77 -13.45 -6.55 -6.34
N GLY A 78 -13.49 -7.68 -7.04
CA GLY A 78 -13.12 -7.82 -8.44
C GLY A 78 -11.66 -8.23 -8.67
N ILE A 79 -11.08 -9.00 -7.74
CA ILE A 79 -9.73 -9.54 -7.83
C ILE A 79 -9.79 -11.06 -7.91
N ASP A 80 -9.42 -11.62 -9.05
CA ASP A 80 -9.26 -13.06 -9.24
C ASP A 80 -7.87 -13.50 -8.74
N VAL A 81 -7.85 -14.14 -7.56
CA VAL A 81 -6.63 -14.65 -6.94
C VAL A 81 -6.06 -15.87 -7.65
N GLU A 82 -6.91 -16.67 -8.31
CA GLU A 82 -6.45 -17.85 -9.04
C GLU A 82 -5.63 -17.49 -10.28
N GLU A 83 -5.93 -16.34 -10.90
CA GLU A 83 -5.23 -15.88 -12.10
C GLU A 83 -3.73 -15.63 -11.82
N PHE A 84 -3.41 -14.99 -10.70
CA PHE A 84 -2.03 -14.58 -10.40
C PHE A 84 -1.27 -15.51 -9.45
N SER A 85 -1.96 -16.35 -8.67
CA SER A 85 -1.30 -17.33 -7.79
C SER A 85 -0.58 -18.44 -8.56
N ARG A 86 -0.99 -18.73 -9.81
CA ARG A 86 -0.36 -19.73 -10.69
C ARG A 86 1.04 -19.33 -11.21
N ARG A 87 1.41 -18.05 -11.17
CA ARG A 87 2.63 -17.53 -11.85
C ARG A 87 3.73 -16.98 -10.93
N ARG A 88 3.39 -16.58 -9.70
CA ARG A 88 4.32 -15.97 -8.73
C ARG A 88 3.75 -16.05 -7.31
N PRO A 89 4.56 -15.89 -6.25
CA PRO A 89 4.05 -15.80 -4.88
C PRO A 89 2.96 -14.72 -4.81
N ALA A 90 1.75 -15.12 -4.40
CA ALA A 90 0.57 -14.27 -4.40
C ALA A 90 0.76 -13.01 -3.55
N ILE A 91 1.48 -13.14 -2.42
CA ILE A 91 1.72 -12.06 -1.47
C ILE A 91 3.21 -11.91 -1.22
N ARG A 92 3.67 -10.66 -1.27
CA ARG A 92 4.94 -10.19 -0.70
C ARG A 92 4.66 -8.97 0.17
N TYR A 93 5.68 -8.49 0.85
CA TYR A 93 5.62 -7.18 1.52
C TYR A 93 6.93 -6.42 1.29
N CYS A 94 6.87 -5.11 1.40
CA CYS A 94 8.05 -4.26 1.52
C CYS A 94 7.96 -3.47 2.83
N VAL A 95 9.10 -3.00 3.33
CA VAL A 95 9.15 -2.09 4.48
C VAL A 95 9.04 -0.65 3.96
N ASP A 96 8.03 0.08 4.44
CA ASP A 96 7.87 1.49 4.12
C ASP A 96 8.98 2.30 4.79
N TRP A 97 9.72 3.10 4.03
CA TRP A 97 10.77 3.97 4.58
C TRP A 97 10.26 5.09 5.51
N GLY A 98 9.03 5.58 5.33
CA GLY A 98 8.46 6.69 6.09
C GLY A 98 7.75 6.23 7.35
N GLU A 99 7.08 5.08 7.25
CA GLU A 99 6.31 4.50 8.36
C GLU A 99 7.07 3.40 9.12
N ARG A 100 8.17 2.88 8.55
CA ARG A 100 8.94 1.72 9.08
C ARG A 100 8.09 0.48 9.34
N ARG A 101 6.99 0.34 8.60
CA ARG A 101 5.99 -0.74 8.68
C ARG A 101 5.81 -1.42 7.34
N HIS A 102 5.25 -2.63 7.35
CA HIS A 102 4.99 -3.35 6.11
C HIS A 102 3.88 -2.68 5.30
N HIS A 103 4.03 -2.68 3.97
CA HIS A 103 2.94 -2.47 3.03
C HIS A 103 2.86 -3.65 2.06
N LEU A 104 1.66 -3.88 1.53
CA LEU A 104 1.40 -5.03 0.67
C LEU A 104 2.12 -4.90 -0.67
N ALA A 105 2.77 -5.98 -1.11
CA ALA A 105 3.49 -6.08 -2.36
C ALA A 105 3.19 -7.42 -3.05
N GLY A 106 3.89 -7.70 -4.15
CA GLY A 106 3.67 -8.90 -4.93
C GLY A 106 2.39 -8.81 -5.76
N ALA A 107 1.86 -9.97 -6.15
CA ALA A 107 0.76 -10.02 -7.10
C ALA A 107 -0.52 -9.35 -6.60
N LEU A 108 -0.88 -9.65 -5.35
CA LEU A 108 -2.05 -9.07 -4.72
C LEU A 108 -1.92 -7.55 -4.55
N GLY A 109 -0.75 -7.06 -4.13
CA GLY A 109 -0.51 -5.62 -3.99
C GLY A 109 -0.67 -4.86 -5.30
N ALA A 110 -0.19 -5.43 -6.40
CA ALA A 110 -0.35 -4.86 -7.74
C ALA A 110 -1.81 -4.93 -8.24
N ALA A 111 -2.51 -6.05 -8.00
CA ALA A 111 -3.91 -6.22 -8.36
C ALA A 111 -4.83 -5.24 -7.62
N ILE A 112 -4.62 -5.07 -6.31
CA ILE A 112 -5.34 -4.08 -5.50
C ILE A 112 -5.07 -2.66 -6.03
N ALA A 113 -3.81 -2.27 -6.23
CA ALA A 113 -3.50 -0.95 -6.75
C ALA A 113 -4.17 -0.70 -8.12
N THR A 114 -4.12 -1.68 -9.02
CA THR A 114 -4.78 -1.63 -10.33
C THR A 114 -6.29 -1.45 -10.19
N ARG A 115 -6.93 -2.22 -9.32
CA ARG A 115 -8.37 -2.13 -9.07
C ARG A 115 -8.78 -0.79 -8.49
N LEU A 116 -7.98 -0.24 -7.57
CA LEU A 116 -8.22 1.09 -7.00
C LEU A 116 -8.14 2.21 -8.04
N PHE A 117 -7.22 2.14 -9.02
CA PHE A 117 -7.22 3.07 -10.14
C PHE A 117 -8.42 2.87 -11.06
N ALA A 118 -8.78 1.62 -11.37
CA ALA A 118 -9.92 1.31 -12.24
C ALA A 118 -11.26 1.77 -11.67
N LEU A 119 -11.38 1.81 -10.34
CA LEU A 119 -12.54 2.35 -9.62
C LEU A 119 -12.49 3.88 -9.42
N ASP A 120 -11.44 4.55 -9.89
CA ASP A 120 -11.15 5.97 -9.62
C ASP A 120 -11.06 6.30 -8.11
N TRP A 121 -10.70 5.30 -7.30
CA TRP A 121 -10.42 5.47 -5.87
C TRP A 121 -9.03 6.09 -5.67
N LEU A 122 -8.10 5.78 -6.57
CA LEU A 122 -6.79 6.42 -6.64
C LEU A 122 -6.64 7.20 -7.94
N ARG A 123 -6.04 8.38 -7.84
CA ARG A 123 -5.58 9.18 -8.98
C ARG A 123 -4.10 9.45 -8.91
N ARG A 124 -3.46 9.69 -10.06
CA ARG A 124 -2.05 10.10 -10.10
C ARG A 124 -1.91 11.52 -9.54
N GLY A 125 -0.97 11.71 -8.63
CA GLY A 125 -0.62 13.03 -8.13
C GLY A 125 0.30 13.81 -9.08
N ARG A 126 0.60 15.06 -8.73
CA ARG A 126 1.43 15.96 -9.54
C ARG A 126 2.90 15.55 -9.64
N ALA A 127 3.41 14.84 -8.64
CA ALA A 127 4.78 14.35 -8.61
C ALA A 127 4.85 12.86 -8.94
N ARG A 128 5.97 12.44 -9.53
CA ARG A 128 6.23 11.03 -9.86
C ARG A 128 5.94 10.13 -8.65
N ARG A 129 5.21 9.04 -8.90
CA ARG A 129 4.76 8.03 -7.93
C ARG A 129 3.75 8.50 -6.88
N VAL A 130 3.52 9.78 -6.67
CA VAL A 130 2.47 10.24 -5.75
C VAL A 130 1.12 9.78 -6.28
N VAL A 131 0.27 9.31 -5.38
CA VAL A 131 -1.13 9.02 -5.67
C VAL A 131 -2.01 9.76 -4.69
N GLN A 132 -3.23 10.07 -5.10
CA GLN A 132 -4.23 10.76 -4.30
C GLN A 132 -5.41 9.82 -4.13
N LEU A 133 -5.84 9.62 -2.88
CA LEU A 133 -7.10 8.97 -2.58
C LEU A 133 -8.24 9.96 -2.82
N THR A 134 -9.23 9.56 -3.61
CA THR A 134 -10.44 10.35 -3.84
C THR A 134 -11.42 10.19 -2.68
N ASP A 135 -12.44 11.03 -2.60
CA ASP A 135 -13.50 10.88 -1.59
C ASP A 135 -14.25 9.55 -1.76
N ALA A 136 -14.53 9.17 -3.00
CA ALA A 136 -15.10 7.85 -3.32
C ALA A 136 -14.17 6.72 -2.88
N GLY A 137 -12.85 6.87 -3.06
CA GLY A 137 -11.86 5.90 -2.58
C GLY A 137 -11.77 5.81 -1.07
N ARG A 138 -11.92 6.93 -0.35
CA ARG A 138 -11.96 6.95 1.11
C ARG A 138 -13.15 6.15 1.64
N THR A 139 -14.34 6.43 1.13
CA THR A 139 -15.56 5.70 1.50
C THR A 139 -15.46 4.23 1.09
N GLY A 140 -15.06 3.96 -0.14
CA GLY A 140 -14.97 2.60 -0.66
C GLY A 140 -13.96 1.72 0.07
N LEU A 141 -12.77 2.24 0.41
CA LEU A 141 -11.79 1.50 1.20
C LEU A 141 -12.28 1.21 2.63
N HIS A 142 -13.01 2.16 3.22
CA HIS A 142 -13.62 1.98 4.53
C HIS A 142 -14.67 0.87 4.50
N GLU A 143 -15.64 0.95 3.59
CA GLU A 143 -16.73 -0.03 3.48
C GLU A 143 -16.23 -1.42 3.05
N THR A 144 -15.21 -1.46 2.20
CA THR A 144 -14.71 -2.74 1.64
C THR A 144 -13.75 -3.44 2.59
N PHE A 145 -12.79 -2.72 3.15
CA PHE A 145 -11.67 -3.31 3.89
C PHE A 145 -11.53 -2.80 5.32
N GLY A 146 -12.38 -1.86 5.76
CA GLY A 146 -12.30 -1.31 7.11
C GLY A 146 -11.18 -0.28 7.30
N VAL A 147 -10.64 0.31 6.23
CA VAL A 147 -9.66 1.40 6.35
C VAL A 147 -10.31 2.57 7.11
N PRO A 148 -9.68 3.11 8.17
CA PRO A 148 -10.24 4.24 8.91
C PRO A 148 -10.47 5.45 7.99
N LEU A 149 -11.59 6.15 8.17
CA LEU A 149 -11.86 7.36 7.41
C LEU A 149 -10.77 8.43 7.70
N ASP A 150 -10.20 8.47 8.89
CA ASP A 150 -9.08 9.34 9.29
C ASP A 150 -7.70 8.71 9.02
N TRP A 151 -7.55 7.89 7.97
CA TRP A 151 -6.30 7.18 7.63
C TRP A 151 -5.04 8.06 7.52
N ASP A 152 -5.19 9.34 7.21
CA ASP A 152 -4.09 10.32 7.09
C ASP A 152 -3.85 11.12 8.38
N GLY A 153 -4.66 10.90 9.40
CA GLY A 153 -4.48 11.47 10.74
C GLY A 153 -3.16 11.03 11.37
N PRO A 154 -2.66 11.76 12.39
CA PRO A 154 -1.44 11.39 13.11
C PRO A 154 -1.55 9.94 13.62
N ALA A 155 -0.45 9.19 13.52
CA ALA A 155 -0.38 7.84 14.09
C ALA A 155 -0.69 7.94 15.60
N ARG A 156 -1.70 7.21 16.05
CA ARG A 156 -2.05 7.09 17.49
C ARG A 156 -1.04 6.20 18.20
#